data_AF-S5DLE0-F1
#
_entry.id   AF-S5DLE0-F1
#
_cell.length_a   1.000
_cell.length_b   1.000
_cell.length_c   1.000
_cell.angle_alpha   90.00
_cell.angle_beta   90.00
_cell.angle_gamma   90.00
#
_symmetry.space_group_name_H-M   'P 1'
#
loop_
_entity.id
_entity.type
_entity.pdbx_description
1 polymer ?
#
loop_
_entity_poly.entity_id
_entity_poly.type
_entity_poly.pdbx_seq_one_letter_code
_entity_poly.pdbx_strand_id
1 'polypeptide(L)' 'MNKQEMYQEIQKMLNEIEVISKSLSSSREFISENSNKRAKERLAEIESDLQNIAGKISKMNSEL' A
#
# COMPACT_ATOMS: atom_id res chain seq x y z
N MET A 1 -2.38 20.41 8.15
CA MET A 1 -1.46 20.54 6.98
C MET A 1 -1.88 21.67 6.07
N ASN A 2 -0.93 22.33 5.40
CA ASN A 2 -1.25 23.25 4.30
C ASN A 2 -1.54 22.48 2.99
N LYS A 3 -2.13 23.17 2.00
CA LYS A 3 -2.54 22.55 0.72
C LYS A 3 -1.39 21.89 -0.03
N GLN A 4 -0.18 22.46 0.03
CA GLN A 4 0.99 21.93 -0.67
C GLN A 4 1.52 20.66 0.01
N GLU A 5 1.53 20.63 1.35
CA GLU A 5 1.88 19.43 2.14
C GLU A 5 0.91 18.27 1.86
N MET A 6 -0.40 18.55 1.84
CA MET A 6 -1.41 17.54 1.51
C MET A 6 -1.20 16.97 0.10
N TYR A 7 -0.91 17.83 -0.87
CA TYR A 7 -0.66 17.38 -2.25
C TYR A 7 0.59 16.48 -2.32
N GLN A 8 1.68 16.85 -1.66
CA GLN A 8 2.89 16.03 -1.61
C GLN A 8 2.63 14.67 -0.96
N GLU A 9 1.84 14.63 0.12
CA GLU A 9 1.52 13.38 0.80
C GLU A 9 0.63 12.47 -0.06
N ILE A 10 -0.33 13.04 -0.80
CA ILE A 10 -1.12 12.29 -1.79
C ILE A 10 -0.20 11.69 -2.87
N GLN A 11 0.77 12.44 -3.39
CA GLN A 11 1.71 11.92 -4.38
C GLN A 11 2.56 10.76 -3.84
N LYS A 12 3.03 10.84 -2.59
CA LYS A 12 3.73 9.72 -1.95
C LYS A 12 2.84 8.49 -1.83
N MET A 13 1.60 8.66 -1.36
CA MET A 13 0.65 7.55 -1.24
C MET A 13 0.33 6.91 -2.59
N LEU A 14 0.21 7.70 -3.67
CA LEU A 14 0.02 7.16 -5.02
C LEU A 14 1.21 6.29 -5.46
N ASN A 15 2.45 6.72 -5.19
CA ASN A 15 3.64 5.92 -5.48
C ASN A 15 3.69 4.64 -4.64
N GLU A 16 3.30 4.71 -3.36
CA GLU A 16 3.21 3.54 -2.48
C GLU A 16 2.17 2.53 -3.01
N ILE A 17 1.01 3.00 -3.46
CA ILE A 17 -0.02 2.16 -4.09
C ILE A 17 0.50 1.49 -5.37
N GLU A 18 1.29 2.19 -6.19
CA GLU A 18 1.89 1.60 -7.39
C GLU A 18 2.85 0.44 -7.03
N VAL A 19 3.66 0.61 -5.98
CA VAL A 19 4.54 -0.44 -5.47
C VAL A 19 3.72 -1.63 -4.94
N ILE A 20 2.66 -1.38 -4.16
CA ILE A 20 1.76 -2.43 -3.66
C ILE A 20 1.13 -3.21 -4.81
N SER A 21 0.70 -2.55 -5.89
CA SER A 21 0.13 -3.21 -7.07
C SER A 21 1.09 -4.18 -7.75
N LYS A 22 2.38 -3.82 -7.83
CA LYS A 22 3.44 -4.71 -8.32
C LYS A 22 3.63 -5.92 -7.39
N SER A 23 3.68 -5.68 -6.07
CA SER A 23 3.77 -6.73 -5.06
C SER A 23 2.59 -7.71 -5.11
N LEU A 24 1.37 -7.21 -5.35
CA LEU A 24 0.18 -8.03 -5.54
C LEU A 24 0.30 -8.93 -6.77
N SER A 25 0.87 -8.41 -7.86
CA SER A 25 1.11 -9.18 -9.08
C SER A 25 2.06 -10.36 -8.81
N SER A 26 3.16 -10.14 -8.10
CA SER A 26 4.07 -11.21 -7.67
C SER A 26 3.41 -12.22 -6.72
N SER A 27 2.52 -11.77 -5.83
CA SER A 27 1.76 -12.70 -4.99
C SER A 27 0.86 -13.62 -5.84
N ARG A 28 0.25 -13.11 -6.92
CA ARG A 28 -0.57 -13.90 -7.83
C ARG A 28 0.27 -14.92 -8.60
N GLU A 29 1.50 -14.56 -8.98
CA GLU A 29 2.47 -15.48 -9.57
C GLU A 29 2.80 -16.62 -8.60
N PHE A 30 3.11 -16.32 -7.33
CA PHE A 30 3.36 -17.35 -6.32
C PHE A 30 2.18 -18.30 -6.12
N ILE A 31 0.94 -17.81 -6.18
CA ILE A 31 -0.26 -18.66 -6.14
C ILE A 31 -0.29 -19.58 -7.37
N SER A 32 -0.02 -19.05 -8.57
CA SER A 32 -0.01 -19.83 -9.81
C SER A 32 1.07 -20.92 -9.82
N GLU A 33 2.19 -20.69 -9.13
CA GLU A 33 3.29 -21.63 -8.94
C GLU A 33 3.06 -22.61 -7.77
N ASN A 34 1.86 -22.64 -7.16
CA ASN A 34 1.57 -23.38 -5.92
C ASN A 34 2.48 -23.04 -4.72
N SER A 35 3.17 -21.91 -4.76
CA SER A 35 4.01 -21.38 -3.69
C SER A 35 3.20 -20.64 -2.62
N ASN A 36 2.17 -21.30 -2.09
CA ASN A 36 1.14 -20.71 -1.20
C ASN A 36 1.70 -20.04 0.07
N LYS A 37 2.80 -20.54 0.62
CA LYS A 37 3.46 -19.92 1.79
C LYS A 37 3.98 -18.52 1.44
N ARG A 38 4.73 -18.40 0.34
CA ARG A 38 5.31 -17.14 -0.13
C ARG A 38 4.23 -16.14 -0.55
N ALA A 39 3.15 -16.64 -1.16
CA ALA A 39 1.99 -15.83 -1.48
C ALA A 39 1.35 -15.23 -0.21
N LYS A 40 1.13 -16.05 0.82
CA LYS A 40 0.56 -15.57 2.10
C LYS A 40 1.44 -14.54 2.79
N GLU A 41 2.74 -14.75 2.82
CA GLU A 41 3.71 -13.80 3.37
C GLU A 41 3.62 -12.46 2.62
N ARG A 42 3.62 -12.49 1.28
CA ARG A 42 3.50 -11.27 0.48
C ARG A 42 2.16 -10.56 0.66
N LEU A 43 1.05 -11.31 0.79
CA LEU A 43 -0.27 -10.73 1.04
C LEU A 43 -0.35 -10.04 2.40
N ALA A 44 0.27 -10.62 3.44
CA ALA A 44 0.33 -10.00 4.76
C ALA A 44 1.12 -8.68 4.75
N GLU A 45 2.22 -8.62 4.00
CA GLU A 45 2.97 -7.37 3.78
C GLU A 45 2.12 -6.32 3.07
N ILE A 46 1.43 -6.70 1.99
CA ILE A 46 0.50 -5.82 1.26
C ILE A 46 -0.59 -5.28 2.19
N GLU A 47 -1.17 -6.12 3.05
CA GLU A 47 -2.19 -5.71 4.02
C GLU A 47 -1.64 -4.67 5.00
N SER A 48 -0.44 -4.90 5.54
CA SER A 48 0.24 -3.96 6.44
C SER A 48 0.50 -2.61 5.74
N ASP A 49 0.97 -2.63 4.48
CA ASP A 49 1.23 -1.41 3.73
C ASP A 49 -0.04 -0.60 3.43
N LEU A 50 -1.14 -1.29 3.11
CA LEU A 50 -2.46 -0.66 2.92
C LEU A 50 -2.99 -0.04 4.22
N GLN A 51 -2.79 -0.70 5.37
CA GLN A 51 -3.16 -0.15 6.68
C GLN A 51 -2.35 1.12 7.00
N ASN A 52 -1.06 1.15 6.65
CA ASN A 52 -0.23 2.35 6.81
C ASN A 52 -0.75 3.52 5.97
N ILE A 53 -1.15 3.28 4.72
CA ILE A 53 -1.77 4.31 3.86
C ILE A 53 -3.09 4.79 4.47
N ALA A 54 -3.94 3.89 4.95
CA ALA A 54 -5.19 4.26 5.63
C ALA A 54 -4.94 5.15 6.87
N GLY A 55 -3.88 4.88 7.63
CA GLY A 55 -3.43 5.72 8.74
C GLY A 55 -3.02 7.12 8.30
N LYS A 56 -2.25 7.24 7.20
CA LYS A 56 -1.87 8.54 6.62
C LYS A 56 -3.09 9.35 6.17
N ILE A 57 -4.04 8.72 5.47
CA ILE A 57 -5.29 9.36 5.04
C ILE A 57 -6.10 9.84 6.26
N SER A 58 -6.21 9.01 7.29
CA SER A 58 -6.94 9.36 8.53
C SER A 58 -6.33 10.59 9.20
N LYS A 59 -4.99 10.65 9.28
CA LYS A 59 -4.28 11.82 9.80
C LYS A 59 -4.55 13.07 8.96
N MET A 60 -4.45 12.96 7.63
CA MET A 60 -4.75 14.09 6.73
C MET A 60 -6.17 14.61 6.93
N ASN A 61 -7.15 13.72 7.06
CA ASN A 61 -8.55 14.09 7.30
C ASN A 61 -8.78 14.77 8.67
N SER A 62 -8.01 14.40 9.69
CA SER A 62 -8.11 15.04 11.02
C SER A 62 -7.53 16.46 11.06
N GLU A 63 -6.73 16.82 10.06
CA GLU A 63 -6.07 18.12 9.95
C GLU A 63 -6.68 19.05 8.88
N LEU A 64 -7.81 18.63 8.29
CA LEU A 64 -8.67 19.39 7.38
C LEU A 64 -9.73 20.16 8.15
#